data_AF-A0A8S2TJW1-F1
#
_entry.id   AF-A0A8S2TJW1-F1
#
_cell.length_a   1.000
_cell.length_b   1.000
_cell.length_c   1.000
_cell.angle_alpha   90.00
_cell.angle_beta   90.00
_cell.angle_gamma   90.00
#
_symmetry.space_group_name_H-M   'P 1'
#
loop_
_entity.id
_entity.type
_entity.pdbx_description
1 polymer ?
#
loop_
_entity_poly.entity_id
_entity_poly.type
_entity_poly.pdbx_seq_one_letter_code
_entity_poly.pdbx_strand_id
1 'polypeptide(L)' 'RGDRVVALTHFSAWSEQIIAKKDLVFKIPKEMSFREAAVLPIAYLTAYILLFEIGNIKPNQTILFHSAGGGVGGK' A
#
# COMPACT_ATOMS: atom_id res chain seq x y z
N ARG A 1 1.65 -22.38 -5.77
CA ARG A 1 0.40 -22.54 -4.97
C ARG A 1 0.85 -22.59 -3.52
N GLY A 2 0.39 -21.67 -2.68
CA GLY A 2 0.98 -21.41 -1.35
C GLY A 2 1.99 -20.25 -1.33
N ASP A 3 2.11 -19.50 -2.43
CA ASP A 3 2.93 -18.29 -2.50
C ASP A 3 2.38 -17.23 -1.54
N ARG A 4 3.28 -16.54 -0.83
CA ARG A 4 2.92 -15.41 0.02
C ARG A 4 2.63 -14.20 -0.88
N VAL A 5 1.40 -13.72 -0.84
CA VAL A 5 0.93 -12.63 -1.70
C VAL A 5 0.11 -11.61 -0.92
N VAL A 6 0.13 -10.38 -1.41
CA VAL A 6 -0.82 -9.32 -1.05
C VAL A 6 -1.60 -8.94 -2.31
N ALA A 7 -2.86 -8.59 -2.16
CA ALA A 7 -3.70 -8.21 -3.28
C ALA A 7 -4.43 -6.90 -3.02
N LEU A 8 -4.62 -6.10 -4.07
CA LEU A 8 -5.57 -5.00 -4.07
C LEU A 8 -6.93 -5.50 -4.57
N THR A 9 -7.96 -5.34 -3.75
CA THR A 9 -9.32 -5.84 -4.05
C THR A 9 -10.32 -4.71 -3.90
N HIS A 10 -11.33 -4.65 -4.77
CA HIS A 10 -12.36 -3.60 -4.67
C HIS A 10 -13.28 -3.79 -3.46
N PHE A 11 -13.64 -5.03 -3.13
CA PHE A 11 -14.56 -5.37 -2.04
C PHE A 11 -14.15 -6.70 -1.38
N SER A 12 -14.78 -7.03 -0.25
CA SER A 12 -14.67 -8.34 0.43
C SER A 12 -13.29 -8.67 1.03
N ALA A 13 -12.40 -7.69 1.20
CA ALA A 13 -11.07 -7.91 1.78
C ALA A 13 -11.11 -8.44 3.24
N TRP A 14 -12.18 -8.16 3.99
CA TRP A 14 -12.44 -8.77 5.30
C TRP A 14 -13.12 -10.13 5.16
N SER A 15 -12.43 -11.07 4.53
CA SER A 15 -12.87 -12.45 4.35
C SER A 15 -11.71 -13.42 4.56
N GLU A 16 -12.02 -14.68 4.88
CA GLU A 16 -11.00 -15.73 4.97
C GLU A 16 -10.42 -16.08 3.61
N GLN A 17 -11.22 -15.92 2.54
CA GLN A 17 -10.84 -16.24 1.17
C GLN A 17 -11.51 -15.28 0.18
N ILE A 18 -10.74 -14.85 -0.83
CA ILE A 18 -11.22 -14.00 -1.91
C ILE A 18 -10.58 -14.38 -3.24
N ILE A 19 -11.32 -14.18 -4.33
CA ILE A 19 -10.79 -14.23 -5.69
C ILE A 19 -10.31 -12.82 -6.07
N ALA A 20 -9.00 -12.67 -6.26
CA ALA A 20 -8.40 -11.42 -6.74
C ALA A 20 -8.03 -11.54 -8.23
N LYS A 21 -8.10 -10.43 -8.96
CA LYS A 21 -7.57 -10.36 -10.33
C LYS A 21 -6.04 -10.49 -10.28
N LYS A 22 -5.48 -11.34 -11.13
CA LYS A 22 -4.03 -11.62 -11.18
C LYS A 22 -3.18 -10.35 -11.24
N ASP A 23 -3.62 -9.35 -12.01
CA ASP A 23 -2.88 -8.10 -12.21
C ASP A 23 -2.85 -7.20 -10.97
N LEU A 24 -3.64 -7.52 -9.94
CA LEU A 24 -3.70 -6.84 -8.66
C LEU A 24 -3.09 -7.67 -7.52
N VAL A 25 -2.35 -8.74 -7.85
CA VAL A 25 -1.70 -9.63 -6.88
C VAL A 25 -0.19 -9.47 -6.97
N PHE A 26 0.44 -9.20 -5.83
CA PHE A 26 1.87 -8.94 -5.70
C PHE A 26 2.53 -9.94 -4.75
N LYS A 27 3.74 -10.40 -5.08
CA LYS A 27 4.50 -11.30 -4.21
C LYS A 27 5.02 -10.53 -2.99
N ILE A 28 4.90 -11.16 -1.82
CA ILE A 28 5.49 -10.65 -0.58
C ILE A 28 6.95 -11.17 -0.49
N PRO A 29 7.96 -10.28 -0.35
CA PRO A 29 9.34 -10.69 -0.09
C PRO A 29 9.47 -11.58 1.15
N LYS A 30 10.50 -12.41 1.22
CA LYS A 30 10.66 -13.36 2.34
C LYS A 30 10.82 -12.63 3.68
N GLU A 31 11.50 -11.49 3.64
CA GLU A 31 11.88 -10.66 4.77
C GLU A 31 10.73 -9.80 5.30
N MET A 32 9.64 -9.67 4.54
CA MET A 32 8.47 -8.86 4.89
C MET A 32 7.38 -9.74 5.50
N SER A 33 6.76 -9.31 6.59
CA SER A 33 5.62 -9.98 7.21
C SER A 33 4.31 -9.72 6.44
N PHE A 34 3.29 -10.56 6.67
CA PHE A 34 1.95 -10.28 6.12
C PHE A 34 1.34 -8.98 6.63
N ARG A 35 1.66 -8.60 7.89
CA ARG A 35 1.18 -7.36 8.50
C ARG A 35 1.72 -6.13 7.79
N GLU A 36 3.02 -6.10 7.50
CA GLU A 36 3.66 -5.01 6.75
C GLU A 36 3.10 -4.96 5.32
N ALA A 37 3.00 -6.12 4.66
CA ALA A 37 2.49 -6.21 3.30
C ALA A 37 1.05 -5.68 3.18
N ALA A 38 0.18 -5.94 4.15
CA ALA A 38 -1.22 -5.54 4.11
C ALA A 38 -1.45 -4.01 4.08
N VAL A 39 -0.48 -3.21 4.55
CA VAL A 39 -0.56 -1.74 4.56
C VAL A 39 -0.22 -1.16 3.18
N LEU A 40 0.56 -1.87 2.36
CA LEU A 40 1.12 -1.34 1.11
C LEU A 40 0.08 -0.97 0.03
N PRO A 41 -0.95 -1.80 -0.28
CA PRO A 41 -1.78 -1.59 -1.47
C PRO A 41 -2.60 -0.31 -1.47
N ILE A 42 -2.97 0.18 -0.29
CA ILE A 42 -3.83 1.35 -0.13
C ILE A 42 -3.03 2.51 0.44
N ALA A 43 -2.51 2.39 1.65
CA ALA A 43 -1.86 3.50 2.35
C ALA A 43 -0.59 3.97 1.63
N TYR A 44 0.36 3.06 1.43
CA TYR A 44 1.66 3.40 0.84
C TYR A 44 1.53 3.83 -0.63
N LEU A 45 0.75 3.08 -1.43
CA LEU A 45 0.54 3.42 -2.84
C LEU A 45 -0.11 4.80 -3.00
N THR A 46 -1.08 5.14 -2.16
CA THR A 46 -1.71 6.47 -2.17
C THR A 46 -0.70 7.56 -1.83
N ALA A 47 0.09 7.36 -0.76
CA ALA A 47 1.12 8.32 -0.37
C ALA A 47 2.17 8.51 -1.49
N TYR A 48 2.61 7.43 -2.12
CA TYR A 48 3.58 7.47 -3.21
C TYR A 48 3.05 8.27 -4.40
N ILE A 49 1.83 7.98 -4.86
CA ILE A 49 1.20 8.69 -5.98
C ILE A 49 1.05 10.18 -5.66
N LEU A 50 0.58 10.53 -4.46
CA LEU A 50 0.41 11.92 -4.05
C LEU A 50 1.73 12.69 -4.01
N LEU A 51 2.81 12.07 -3.55
CA LEU A 51 4.10 12.73 -3.39
C LEU A 51 4.87 12.82 -4.72
N PHE A 52 4.97 11.73 -5.46
CA PHE A 52 5.88 11.64 -6.59
C PHE A 52 5.21 11.86 -7.95
N GLU A 53 3.99 11.36 -8.14
CA GLU A 53 3.29 11.48 -9.42
C GLU A 53 2.49 12.78 -9.51
N ILE A 54 1.77 13.14 -8.43
CA ILE A 54 0.91 14.33 -8.38
C ILE A 54 1.70 15.54 -7.87
N GLY A 55 2.31 15.40 -6.68
CA GLY A 55 3.04 16.48 -6.02
C GLY A 55 4.40 16.78 -6.64
N ASN A 56 4.97 15.84 -7.40
CA ASN A 56 6.27 15.93 -8.06
C ASN A 56 7.36 16.55 -7.17
N ILE A 57 7.44 16.07 -5.92
CA ILE A 57 8.32 16.65 -4.90
C ILE A 57 9.80 16.62 -5.33
N LYS A 58 10.53 17.66 -4.95
CA LYS A 58 11.96 17.87 -5.26
C LYS A 58 12.75 18.10 -3.97
N PRO A 59 14.08 17.85 -4.00
CA PRO A 59 14.94 18.22 -2.90
C PRO A 59 14.75 19.69 -2.50
N ASN A 60 14.84 19.99 -1.20
CA ASN A 60 14.67 21.32 -0.62
C ASN A 60 13.26 21.93 -0.69
N GLN A 61 12.22 21.11 -0.91
CA GLN A 61 10.82 21.54 -0.77
C GLN A 61 10.25 21.19 0.60
N THR A 62 9.42 22.08 1.13
CA THR A 62 8.67 21.87 2.37
C THR A 62 7.32 21.23 2.06
N ILE A 63 6.98 20.14 2.76
CA ILE A 63 5.72 19.42 2.61
C ILE A 63 4.95 19.51 3.93
N LEU A 64 3.66 19.83 3.85
CA LEU A 64 2.74 19.78 4.99
C LEU A 64 1.96 18.46 4.96
N PHE A 65 2.22 17.58 5.92
CA PHE A 65 1.40 16.39 6.14
C PHE A 65 0.30 16.69 7.15
N HIS A 66 -0.94 16.72 6.66
CA HIS A 66 -2.10 16.73 7.56
C HIS A 66 -2.37 15.32 8.06
N SER A 67 -2.69 15.16 9.35
CA SER A 67 -2.94 13.85 9.96
C SER A 67 -1.79 12.85 9.77
N ALA A 68 -0.55 13.26 10.07
CA ALA A 68 0.66 12.40 9.99
C ALA A 68 0.63 11.17 10.91
N GLY A 69 -0.42 10.96 11.71
CA GLY A 69 -0.65 9.73 12.48
C GLY A 69 -1.70 8.79 11.85
N GLY A 70 -2.33 9.18 10.74
CA GLY A 70 -3.33 8.38 10.04
C GLY A 70 -2.71 7.44 9.00
N GLY A 71 -3.48 6.48 8.49
CA GLY A 71 -2.95 5.39 7.65
C GLY A 71 -2.17 5.82 6.40
N VAL A 72 -2.45 6.98 5.80
CA VAL A 72 -1.70 7.50 4.64
C VAL A 72 -0.49 8.35 5.07
N GLY A 73 -0.59 9.03 6.21
CA GLY A 73 0.40 10.00 6.69
C GLY A 73 1.36 9.45 7.74
N GLY A 74 1.14 8.24 8.28
CA GLY A 74 1.75 7.81 9.52
C GLY A 74 1.94 6.31 9.74
N LYS A 75 3.10 6.02 10.35
CA LYS A 75 3.68 4.78 10.91
C LYS A 75 3.75 3.55 10.02
#